data_AF-A0A6U5VMT8-F1
#
_entry.id   AF-A0A6U5VMT8-F1
#
_cell.length_a   1.000
_cell.length_b   1.000
_cell.length_c   1.000
_cell.angle_alpha   90.00
_cell.angle_beta   90.00
_cell.angle_gamma   90.00
#
_symmetry.space_group_name_H-M   'P 1'
#
loop_
_entity.id
_entity.type
_entity.pdbx_description
1 polymer ?
#
loop_
_entity_poly.entity_id
_entity_poly.type
_entity_poly.pdbx_seq_one_letter_code
_entity_poly.pdbx_strand_id
1 'polypeptide(L)'
;MILKGLLLFLVVIGVCDGATSYKAERITAAGPVEYISSEPFVTAVGCVEQLKVTFYPINGVLPATINLYRLGTDFQITASAALIGPGREHDIICCSHYPLDRNAVLKQLPGYASSTCQGGEYNLNYFDFFQCSLLQVETVNNTKVATIYFVPPAGSDITSNGFGNITFSVQPITGEGIKTERLIVNIQIRQCNACIKAGEGLNAFAKRFYTHWLQVYSSNPEINRNPNQIDENQVIRLGPLYSVRIGDTLMSIATKFGVTVNQVLCMVKVDCMPADRQC
;
A
#
# COMPACT_ATOMS: atom_id res chain seq x y z
N MET A 1 -23.49 -45.31 34.18
CA MET A 1 -23.51 -43.92 34.66
C MET A 1 -22.08 -43.55 35.03
N ILE A 2 -21.30 -42.71 34.36
CA ILE A 2 -21.37 -41.90 33.14
C ILE A 2 -19.93 -41.93 32.60
N LEU A 3 -19.73 -42.35 31.34
CA LEU A 3 -18.49 -42.12 30.60
C LEU A 3 -18.48 -40.61 30.27
N LYS A 4 -17.57 -39.82 30.86
CA LYS A 4 -17.44 -38.40 30.50
C LYS A 4 -16.58 -38.28 29.24
N GLY A 5 -17.21 -37.68 28.23
CA GLY A 5 -16.76 -37.63 26.86
C GLY A 5 -15.39 -36.99 26.66
N LEU A 6 -14.60 -37.68 25.86
CA LEU A 6 -13.54 -37.15 25.04
C LEU A 6 -14.16 -36.09 24.12
N LEU A 7 -13.91 -34.81 24.38
CA LEU A 7 -14.19 -33.75 23.42
C LEU A 7 -13.26 -33.97 22.22
N LEU A 8 -13.72 -34.74 21.23
CA LEU A 8 -13.22 -34.64 19.88
C LEU A 8 -13.47 -33.20 19.45
N PHE A 9 -12.42 -32.38 19.42
CA PHE A 9 -12.39 -31.26 18.48
C PHE A 9 -12.49 -31.89 17.10
N LEU A 10 -13.72 -31.97 16.58
CA LEU A 10 -13.96 -32.01 15.15
C LEU A 10 -13.34 -30.73 14.59
N VAL A 11 -12.06 -30.83 14.22
CA VAL A 11 -11.55 -30.07 13.08
C VAL A 11 -12.52 -30.43 11.97
N VAL A 12 -13.39 -29.48 11.62
CA VAL A 12 -14.14 -29.54 10.37
C VAL A 12 -13.05 -29.49 9.29
N ILE A 13 -12.58 -30.67 8.90
CA ILE A 13 -11.89 -30.88 7.65
C ILE A 13 -12.95 -30.53 6.62
N GLY A 14 -12.94 -29.28 6.19
CA GLY A 14 -13.71 -28.84 5.04
C GLY A 14 -13.38 -29.80 3.91
N VAL A 15 -14.42 -30.48 3.44
CA VAL A 15 -14.40 -31.41 2.32
C VAL A 15 -13.69 -30.72 1.15
N CYS A 16 -12.50 -31.18 0.82
CA CYS A 16 -11.75 -30.77 -0.36
C CYS A 16 -12.38 -31.40 -1.61
N ASP A 17 -13.45 -30.81 -2.11
CA ASP A 17 -13.89 -31.02 -3.50
C ASP A 17 -13.52 -29.77 -4.30
N GLY A 18 -12.30 -29.79 -4.88
CA GLY A 18 -11.69 -28.70 -5.64
C GLY A 18 -10.40 -28.22 -5.00
N ALA A 19 -9.29 -28.90 -5.29
CA ALA A 19 -7.97 -28.54 -4.79
C ALA A 19 -7.64 -27.08 -5.13
N THR A 20 -7.30 -26.27 -4.12
CA THR A 20 -6.79 -24.92 -4.32
C THR A 20 -5.56 -25.01 -5.24
N SER A 21 -5.69 -24.45 -6.45
CA SER A 21 -4.62 -24.52 -7.47
C SER A 21 -3.42 -23.63 -7.12
N TYR A 22 -3.50 -22.88 -6.02
CA TYR A 22 -2.47 -21.97 -5.55
C TYR A 22 -2.42 -21.86 -4.03
N LYS A 23 -1.25 -21.45 -3.53
CA LYS A 23 -1.02 -20.94 -2.19
C LYS A 23 -0.53 -19.49 -2.29
N ALA A 24 -1.12 -18.57 -1.53
CA ALA A 24 -0.69 -17.17 -1.50
C ALA A 24 -0.13 -16.82 -0.12
N GLU A 25 0.99 -16.11 -0.08
CA GLU A 25 1.69 -15.72 1.15
C GLU A 25 2.12 -14.26 1.03
N ARG A 26 1.78 -13.45 2.03
CA ARG A 26 2.38 -12.12 2.23
C ARG A 26 3.72 -12.31 2.94
N ILE A 27 4.77 -11.70 2.40
CA ILE A 27 6.09 -11.72 3.03
C ILE A 27 6.20 -10.48 3.92
N THR A 28 6.37 -10.69 5.22
CA THR A 28 6.52 -9.61 6.21
C THR A 28 7.89 -9.67 6.87
N ALA A 29 8.25 -8.63 7.64
CA ALA A 29 9.47 -8.65 8.45
C ALA A 29 9.52 -9.81 9.48
N ALA A 30 8.35 -10.32 9.91
CA ALA A 30 8.24 -11.46 10.81
C ALA A 30 8.25 -12.82 10.08
N GLY A 31 8.27 -12.81 8.74
CA GLY A 31 8.23 -13.99 7.89
C GLY A 31 6.97 -14.09 7.00
N PRO A 32 6.83 -15.19 6.25
CA PRO A 32 5.66 -15.44 5.41
C PRO A 32 4.41 -15.68 6.25
N VAL A 33 3.30 -15.03 5.85
CA VAL A 33 1.97 -15.20 6.44
C VAL A 33 1.03 -15.57 5.31
N GLU A 34 0.18 -16.58 5.49
CA GLU A 34 -0.80 -16.98 4.50
C GLU A 34 -1.76 -15.82 4.17
N TYR A 35 -2.03 -15.63 2.88
CA TYR A 35 -2.96 -14.63 2.38
C TYR A 35 -4.30 -15.26 2.04
N ILE A 36 -5.38 -14.69 2.59
CA ILE A 36 -6.75 -15.16 2.39
C ILE A 36 -7.59 -14.03 1.81
N SER A 37 -8.23 -14.26 0.67
CA SER A 37 -8.95 -13.22 -0.07
C SER A 37 -10.09 -12.55 0.72
N SER A 38 -10.67 -13.22 1.72
CA SER A 38 -11.71 -12.68 2.60
C SER A 38 -11.21 -11.62 3.58
N GLU A 39 -9.90 -11.57 3.83
CA GLU A 39 -9.27 -10.63 4.73
C GLU A 39 -8.33 -9.72 3.92
N PRO A 40 -8.67 -8.44 3.71
CA PRO A 40 -7.75 -7.56 3.01
C PRO A 40 -6.46 -7.44 3.80
N PHE A 41 -5.31 -7.62 3.15
CA PHE A 41 -4.07 -7.33 3.84
C PHE A 41 -3.92 -5.81 3.90
N VAL A 42 -3.46 -5.32 5.05
CA VAL A 42 -3.45 -3.89 5.32
C VAL A 42 -2.03 -3.33 5.25
N THR A 43 -1.86 -2.25 4.51
CA THR A 43 -0.58 -1.54 4.30
C THR A 43 -0.80 -0.02 4.31
N ALA A 44 0.21 0.77 3.91
CA ALA A 44 0.14 2.21 3.80
C ALA A 44 0.82 2.70 2.51
N VAL A 45 0.60 3.97 2.15
CA VAL A 45 1.21 4.59 0.97
C VAL A 45 2.74 4.49 1.02
N GLY A 46 3.34 4.16 -0.14
CA GLY A 46 4.78 4.08 -0.29
C GLY A 46 5.42 2.81 0.28
N CYS A 47 4.66 1.97 1.00
CA CYS A 47 5.18 0.72 1.53
C CYS A 47 5.43 -0.31 0.44
N VAL A 48 6.66 -0.81 0.37
CA VAL A 48 6.97 -1.98 -0.45
C VAL A 48 6.35 -3.20 0.22
N GLU A 49 5.47 -3.85 -0.51
CA GLU A 49 4.83 -5.09 -0.09
C GLU A 49 5.19 -6.20 -1.07
N GLN A 50 5.30 -7.41 -0.54
CA GLN A 50 5.65 -8.60 -1.31
C GLN A 50 4.57 -9.67 -1.12
N LEU A 51 3.93 -10.04 -2.23
CA LEU A 51 2.99 -11.16 -2.30
C LEU A 51 3.61 -12.27 -3.13
N LYS A 52 3.77 -13.44 -2.52
CA LYS A 52 4.24 -14.65 -3.17
C LYS A 52 3.04 -15.55 -3.44
N VAL A 53 2.87 -15.98 -4.68
CA VAL A 53 1.82 -16.91 -5.08
C VAL A 53 2.46 -18.13 -5.73
N THR A 54 2.27 -19.29 -5.11
CA THR A 54 2.75 -20.58 -5.60
C THR A 54 1.60 -21.31 -6.26
N PHE A 55 1.69 -21.49 -7.58
CA PHE A 55 0.74 -22.24 -8.39
C PHE A 55 1.19 -23.69 -8.57
N TYR A 56 0.30 -24.61 -8.26
CA TYR A 56 0.49 -26.04 -8.45
C TYR A 56 0.05 -26.47 -9.86
N PRO A 57 0.56 -27.59 -10.38
CA PRO A 57 0.09 -28.13 -11.65
C PRO A 57 -1.41 -28.39 -11.64
N ILE A 58 -2.11 -27.96 -12.68
CA ILE A 58 -3.54 -28.23 -12.89
C ILE A 58 -3.63 -29.34 -13.92
N ASN A 59 -4.19 -30.49 -13.54
CA ASN A 59 -4.21 -31.69 -14.38
C ASN A 59 -2.80 -32.06 -14.91
N GLY A 60 -1.76 -31.87 -14.10
CA GLY A 60 -0.37 -32.17 -14.46
C GLY A 60 0.33 -31.09 -15.30
N VAL A 61 -0.36 -30.00 -15.66
CA VAL A 61 0.20 -28.91 -16.46
C VAL A 61 0.45 -27.69 -15.59
N LEU A 62 1.68 -27.15 -15.63
CA LEU A 62 2.01 -25.89 -14.98
C LEU A 62 1.47 -24.69 -15.79
N PRO A 63 1.08 -23.60 -15.12
CA PRO A 63 0.77 -22.35 -15.80
C PRO A 63 1.91 -21.90 -16.72
N ALA A 64 1.58 -21.53 -17.95
CA ALA A 64 2.55 -21.00 -18.91
C ALA A 64 2.86 -19.54 -18.59
N THR A 65 1.83 -18.75 -18.28
CA THR A 65 1.94 -17.33 -17.94
C THR A 65 1.09 -16.99 -16.72
N ILE A 66 1.48 -15.92 -16.02
CA ILE A 66 0.75 -15.37 -14.88
C ILE A 66 0.45 -13.90 -15.21
N ASN A 67 -0.82 -13.53 -15.19
CA ASN A 67 -1.27 -12.19 -15.54
C ASN A 67 -1.94 -11.50 -14.34
N LEU A 68 -1.81 -10.17 -14.29
CA LEU A 68 -2.48 -9.33 -13.31
C LEU A 68 -3.62 -8.56 -13.99
N TYR A 69 -4.78 -8.55 -13.35
CA TYR A 69 -5.98 -7.88 -13.87
C TYR A 69 -6.59 -6.97 -12.81
N ARG A 70 -7.03 -5.78 -13.20
CA ARG A 70 -7.84 -4.93 -12.33
C ARG A 70 -9.23 -5.57 -12.16
N LEU A 71 -9.80 -5.56 -10.96
CA LEU A 71 -11.21 -5.96 -10.83
C LEU A 71 -12.15 -4.87 -11.37
N GLY A 72 -13.24 -5.31 -12.00
CA GLY A 72 -14.24 -4.43 -12.62
C GLY A 72 -13.93 -4.01 -14.06
N THR A 73 -12.80 -4.43 -14.62
CA THR A 73 -12.44 -4.23 -16.02
C THR A 73 -11.72 -5.46 -16.56
N ASP A 74 -11.80 -5.73 -17.86
CA ASP A 74 -10.98 -6.79 -18.50
C ASP A 74 -9.55 -6.31 -18.86
N PHE A 75 -9.17 -5.12 -18.38
CA PHE A 75 -7.86 -4.54 -18.67
C PHE A 75 -6.76 -5.28 -17.90
N GLN A 76 -5.85 -5.92 -18.65
CA GLN A 76 -4.60 -6.42 -18.11
C GLN A 76 -3.77 -5.25 -17.60
N ILE A 77 -3.25 -5.37 -16.39
CA ILE A 77 -2.30 -4.40 -15.89
C ILE A 77 -0.90 -4.96 -16.14
N THR A 78 -0.05 -4.16 -16.76
CA THR A 78 1.36 -4.52 -16.93
C THR A 78 2.10 -4.09 -15.67
N ALA A 79 2.40 -5.02 -14.77
CA ALA A 79 3.40 -4.75 -13.74
C ALA A 79 4.72 -4.43 -14.43
N SER A 80 5.16 -3.20 -14.28
CA SER A 80 6.38 -2.71 -14.90
C SER A 80 7.07 -1.80 -13.91
N ALA A 81 8.36 -2.03 -13.70
CA ALA A 81 9.25 -1.04 -13.11
C ALA A 81 9.75 -0.14 -14.26
N ALA A 82 8.88 0.70 -14.81
CA ALA A 82 9.24 1.55 -15.96
C ALA A 82 10.24 2.63 -15.55
N LEU A 83 11.26 2.82 -16.38
CA LEU A 83 12.41 3.70 -16.17
C LEU A 83 12.30 4.98 -16.97
N ILE A 84 11.73 6.06 -16.42
CA ILE A 84 11.77 7.34 -17.14
C ILE A 84 11.86 8.55 -16.21
N GLY A 85 12.98 9.27 -16.34
CA GLY A 85 13.15 10.67 -15.94
C GLY A 85 13.82 10.88 -14.56
N PRO A 86 14.37 12.09 -14.30
CA PRO A 86 14.93 12.43 -12.99
C PRO A 86 13.81 12.38 -11.96
N GLY A 87 13.68 11.24 -11.28
CA GLY A 87 12.72 11.05 -10.21
C GLY A 87 12.89 12.17 -9.20
N ARG A 88 11.79 12.86 -8.86
CA ARG A 88 11.85 13.86 -7.79
C ARG A 88 12.24 13.14 -6.51
N GLU A 89 13.27 13.67 -5.85
CA GLU A 89 13.63 13.26 -4.50
C GLU A 89 12.42 13.50 -3.58
N HIS A 90 12.14 12.51 -2.73
CA HIS A 90 11.13 12.56 -1.65
C HIS A 90 9.66 12.24 -2.05
N ASP A 91 9.39 11.02 -2.52
CA ASP A 91 8.07 10.45 -2.27
C ASP A 91 8.07 9.86 -0.85
N ILE A 92 7.38 10.55 0.06
CA ILE A 92 7.30 10.20 1.48
C ILE A 92 6.63 8.83 1.62
N ILE A 93 7.37 7.88 2.20
CA ILE A 93 6.82 6.56 2.58
C ILE A 93 6.25 6.61 3.98
N CYS A 94 5.12 5.93 4.18
CA CYS A 94 4.39 5.91 5.44
C CYS A 94 4.73 4.73 6.36
N CYS A 95 5.70 3.89 5.99
CA CYS A 95 6.13 2.78 6.84
C CYS A 95 7.08 3.27 7.93
N SER A 96 6.86 2.78 9.15
CA SER A 96 7.69 3.10 10.31
C SER A 96 9.09 2.48 10.29
N HIS A 97 9.36 1.52 9.41
CA HIS A 97 10.56 0.66 9.45
C HIS A 97 11.48 0.72 8.23
N TYR A 98 11.16 1.52 7.21
CA TYR A 98 11.91 1.56 5.95
C TYR A 98 12.18 3.00 5.53
N PRO A 99 13.28 3.28 4.79
CA PRO A 99 13.71 4.65 4.55
C PRO A 99 12.60 5.48 3.93
N LEU A 100 12.48 6.74 4.36
CA LEU A 100 11.46 7.69 3.89
C LEU A 100 11.51 7.95 2.38
N ASP A 101 12.58 7.53 1.70
CA ASP A 101 12.75 7.62 0.25
C ASP A 101 12.36 6.29 -0.43
N ARG A 102 11.20 6.30 -1.09
CA ARG A 102 10.68 5.17 -1.87
C ARG A 102 11.66 4.68 -2.92
N ASN A 103 12.34 5.58 -3.61
CA ASN A 103 13.24 5.21 -4.69
C ASN A 103 14.51 4.54 -4.13
N ALA A 104 14.96 4.92 -2.94
CA ALA A 104 16.04 4.24 -2.24
C ALA A 104 15.66 2.81 -1.84
N VAL A 105 14.44 2.57 -1.34
CA VAL A 105 13.96 1.21 -1.03
C VAL A 105 13.88 0.37 -2.29
N LEU A 106 13.27 0.90 -3.35
CA LEU A 106 13.09 0.17 -4.61
C LEU A 106 14.43 -0.29 -5.19
N LYS A 107 15.46 0.55 -5.18
CA LYS A 107 16.82 0.18 -5.67
C LYS A 107 17.42 -1.04 -4.96
N GLN A 108 16.98 -1.37 -3.74
CA GLN A 108 17.44 -2.55 -3.00
C GLN A 108 16.73 -3.84 -3.42
N LEU A 109 15.60 -3.75 -4.14
CA LEU A 109 14.84 -4.92 -4.57
C LEU A 109 15.47 -5.59 -5.79
N PRO A 110 15.43 -6.94 -5.87
CA PRO A 110 15.87 -7.66 -7.05
C PRO A 110 15.13 -7.18 -8.31
N GLY A 111 15.87 -6.80 -9.36
CA GLY A 111 15.28 -6.32 -10.62
C GLY A 111 14.89 -4.83 -10.66
N TYR A 112 15.15 -4.07 -9.59
CA TYR A 112 14.88 -2.62 -9.51
C TYR A 112 16.15 -1.74 -9.44
N ALA A 113 17.35 -2.33 -9.40
CA ALA A 113 18.60 -1.60 -9.14
C ALA A 113 18.86 -0.42 -10.12
N SER A 114 18.44 -0.57 -11.38
CA SER A 114 18.55 0.48 -12.39
C SER A 114 17.28 1.29 -12.55
N SER A 115 16.20 0.97 -11.81
CA SER A 115 14.83 1.45 -12.07
C SER A 115 14.38 2.61 -11.17
N THR A 116 13.72 3.61 -11.75
CA THR A 116 13.06 4.70 -11.02
C THR A 116 11.58 4.74 -11.38
N CYS A 117 10.74 4.58 -10.37
CA CYS A 117 9.29 4.75 -10.49
C CYS A 117 8.92 6.11 -11.07
N GLN A 118 8.11 6.14 -12.13
CA GLN A 118 7.42 7.37 -12.50
C GLN A 118 6.42 7.73 -11.41
N GLY A 119 6.56 8.93 -10.85
CA GLY A 119 5.64 9.44 -9.84
C GLY A 119 4.31 9.82 -10.49
N GLY A 120 3.42 8.85 -10.76
CA GLY A 120 2.00 9.07 -11.10
C GLY A 120 1.70 10.12 -12.17
N GLU A 121 2.65 10.44 -13.03
CA GLU A 121 2.45 11.30 -14.18
C GLU A 121 1.80 10.44 -15.26
N TYR A 122 0.74 10.97 -15.87
CA TYR A 122 -0.04 10.36 -16.94
C TYR A 122 -1.15 9.37 -16.51
N ASN A 123 -2.13 9.83 -15.73
CA ASN A 123 -3.55 9.89 -16.13
C ASN A 123 -4.49 9.99 -14.91
N LEU A 124 -5.32 11.04 -14.88
CA LEU A 124 -6.36 11.24 -13.85
C LEU A 124 -7.48 10.18 -13.88
N ASN A 125 -7.50 9.31 -14.90
CA ASN A 125 -8.52 8.27 -15.07
C ASN A 125 -8.07 6.85 -14.69
N TYR A 126 -6.79 6.65 -14.38
CA TYR A 126 -6.24 5.34 -14.05
C TYR A 126 -5.21 5.48 -12.93
N PHE A 127 -5.61 5.19 -11.69
CA PHE A 127 -4.63 4.75 -10.70
C PHE A 127 -4.08 3.41 -11.17
N ASP A 128 -3.04 3.44 -12.01
CA ASP A 128 -2.34 2.22 -12.37
C ASP A 128 -1.44 1.82 -11.19
N PHE A 129 -2.05 1.07 -10.27
CA PHE A 129 -1.41 0.57 -9.05
C PHE A 129 -0.12 -0.23 -9.32
N PHE A 130 0.09 -0.71 -10.56
CA PHE A 130 1.22 -1.56 -10.91
C PHE A 130 2.32 -0.87 -11.73
N GLN A 131 2.24 0.42 -12.02
CA GLN A 131 3.32 1.19 -12.69
C GLN A 131 4.64 1.23 -11.89
N CYS A 132 4.58 0.91 -10.61
CA CYS A 132 5.73 0.81 -9.72
C CYS A 132 5.99 -0.62 -9.23
N SER A 133 5.30 -1.59 -9.81
CA SER A 133 5.30 -2.97 -9.35
C SER A 133 6.13 -3.86 -10.27
N LEU A 134 6.67 -4.93 -9.72
CA LEU A 134 7.45 -5.92 -10.43
C LEU A 134 6.85 -7.28 -10.20
N LEU A 135 6.63 -8.00 -11.30
CA LEU A 135 6.26 -9.40 -11.30
C LEU A 135 7.48 -10.23 -11.69
N GLN A 136 7.95 -11.06 -10.77
CA GLN A 136 8.96 -12.08 -11.04
C GLN A 136 8.29 -13.44 -11.07
N VAL A 137 8.49 -14.20 -12.14
CA VAL A 137 7.93 -15.54 -12.28
C VAL A 137 9.07 -16.52 -12.46
N GLU A 138 9.10 -17.55 -11.61
CA GLU A 138 10.07 -18.63 -11.65
C GLU A 138 9.37 -19.99 -11.55
N THR A 139 10.09 -21.05 -11.91
CA THR A 139 9.64 -22.43 -11.72
C THR A 139 10.51 -23.07 -10.65
N VAL A 140 9.91 -23.53 -9.55
CA VAL A 140 10.62 -24.16 -8.42
C VAL A 140 9.91 -25.45 -8.06
N ASN A 141 10.63 -26.57 -7.98
CA ASN A 141 10.09 -27.87 -7.52
C ASN A 141 8.73 -28.25 -8.15
N ASN A 142 8.63 -28.16 -9.49
CA ASN A 142 7.38 -28.43 -10.23
C ASN A 142 6.18 -27.56 -9.80
N THR A 143 6.45 -26.33 -9.38
CA THR A 143 5.45 -25.28 -9.14
C THR A 143 5.85 -24.02 -9.89
N LYS A 144 4.87 -23.19 -10.23
CA LYS A 144 5.10 -21.85 -10.77
C LYS A 144 4.97 -20.85 -9.63
N VAL A 145 6.02 -20.10 -9.35
CA VAL A 145 6.03 -19.11 -8.28
C VAL A 145 6.01 -17.72 -8.90
N ALA A 146 4.98 -16.94 -8.59
CA ALA A 146 4.87 -15.53 -8.92
C ALA A 146 5.15 -14.70 -7.66
N THR A 147 6.22 -13.91 -7.69
CA THR A 147 6.52 -12.92 -6.65
C THR A 147 6.17 -11.54 -7.17
N ILE A 148 5.22 -10.90 -6.52
CA ILE A 148 4.72 -9.57 -6.86
C ILE A 148 5.24 -8.60 -5.81
N TYR A 149 6.11 -7.69 -6.23
CA TYR A 149 6.48 -6.51 -5.45
C TYR A 149 5.60 -5.36 -5.91
N PHE A 150 4.94 -4.69 -4.98
CA PHE A 150 4.13 -3.51 -5.32
C PHE A 150 4.26 -2.44 -4.25
N VAL A 151 3.96 -1.21 -4.67
CA VAL A 151 3.98 -0.04 -3.80
C VAL A 151 2.65 0.70 -3.96
N PRO A 152 1.84 0.82 -2.90
CA PRO A 152 0.62 1.62 -2.95
C PRO A 152 0.95 3.08 -3.31
N PRO A 153 0.34 3.64 -4.37
CA PRO A 153 0.70 4.96 -4.89
C PRO A 153 0.20 6.09 -3.98
N ALA A 154 0.79 7.27 -4.10
CA ALA A 154 0.36 8.45 -3.35
C ALA A 154 -1.13 8.79 -3.60
N GLY A 155 -1.85 9.09 -2.52
CA GLY A 155 -3.28 9.42 -2.53
C GLY A 155 -4.21 8.21 -2.58
N SER A 156 -3.67 6.98 -2.56
CA SER A 156 -4.48 5.76 -2.45
C SER A 156 -5.03 5.50 -1.04
N ASP A 157 -4.68 6.32 -0.06
CA ASP A 157 -5.19 6.35 1.32
C ASP A 157 -6.34 7.36 1.53
N ILE A 158 -6.71 8.14 0.50
CA ILE A 158 -7.72 9.20 0.60
C ILE A 158 -9.12 8.61 0.46
N THR A 159 -9.82 8.38 1.57
CA THR A 159 -11.27 8.10 1.61
C THR A 159 -11.94 8.71 2.83
N SER A 160 -13.28 8.74 2.84
CA SER A 160 -14.09 9.24 3.96
C SER A 160 -13.93 8.44 5.27
N ASN A 161 -13.46 7.19 5.18
CA ASN A 161 -13.41 6.26 6.32
C ASN A 161 -11.98 6.02 6.81
N GLY A 162 -10.98 6.76 6.31
CA GLY A 162 -9.58 6.63 6.70
C GLY A 162 -8.83 5.45 6.06
N PHE A 163 -9.45 4.76 5.10
CA PHE A 163 -8.84 3.66 4.37
C PHE A 163 -9.19 3.64 2.89
N GLY A 164 -8.20 3.57 2.01
CA GLY A 164 -8.43 3.24 0.60
C GLY A 164 -8.39 1.74 0.34
N ASN A 165 -8.99 1.31 -0.77
CA ASN A 165 -8.99 -0.10 -1.18
C ASN A 165 -8.42 -0.25 -2.59
N ILE A 166 -7.51 -1.21 -2.77
CA ILE A 166 -7.06 -1.68 -4.08
C ILE A 166 -7.48 -3.13 -4.20
N THR A 167 -8.13 -3.47 -5.32
CA THR A 167 -8.41 -4.86 -5.65
C THR A 167 -7.96 -5.20 -7.05
N PHE A 168 -7.21 -6.29 -7.16
CA PHE A 168 -6.78 -6.88 -8.42
C PHE A 168 -6.88 -8.40 -8.33
N SER A 169 -6.61 -9.08 -9.43
CA SER A 169 -6.46 -10.52 -9.41
C SER A 169 -5.17 -11.00 -10.05
N VAL A 170 -4.68 -12.12 -9.55
CA VAL A 170 -3.62 -12.91 -10.17
C VAL A 170 -4.27 -14.09 -10.88
N GLN A 171 -4.06 -14.20 -12.18
CA GLN A 171 -4.66 -15.26 -12.99
C GLN A 171 -3.59 -16.07 -13.72
N PRO A 172 -3.52 -17.40 -13.49
CA PRO A 172 -2.70 -18.30 -14.28
C PRO A 172 -3.39 -18.65 -15.60
N ILE A 173 -2.60 -18.72 -16.67
CA ILE A 173 -3.04 -19.18 -17.98
C ILE A 173 -2.21 -20.39 -18.37
N THR A 174 -2.86 -21.48 -18.75
CA THR A 174 -2.18 -22.67 -19.28
C THR A 174 -1.72 -22.42 -20.73
N GLY A 175 -0.77 -23.21 -21.23
CA GLY A 175 -0.29 -23.08 -22.62
C GLY A 175 -1.37 -23.25 -23.70
N GLU A 176 -2.54 -23.77 -23.33
CA GLU A 176 -3.72 -23.95 -24.19
C GLU A 176 -4.68 -22.74 -24.16
N GLY A 177 -4.34 -21.67 -23.43
CA GLY A 177 -5.19 -20.49 -23.30
C GLY A 177 -6.36 -20.64 -22.32
N ILE A 178 -6.44 -21.76 -21.60
CA ILE A 178 -7.45 -21.98 -20.56
C ILE A 178 -7.11 -21.10 -19.37
N LYS A 179 -8.04 -20.19 -19.05
CA LYS A 179 -8.01 -19.37 -17.83
C LYS A 179 -8.38 -20.25 -16.64
N THR A 180 -7.53 -20.27 -15.64
CA THR A 180 -7.76 -21.02 -14.40
C THR A 180 -8.37 -20.12 -13.32
N GLU A 181 -8.62 -20.68 -12.14
CA GLU A 181 -9.11 -19.92 -11.00
C GLU A 181 -8.19 -18.72 -10.72
N ARG A 182 -8.79 -17.53 -10.55
CA ARG A 182 -8.05 -16.31 -10.25
C ARG A 182 -8.00 -16.10 -8.73
N LEU A 183 -6.81 -15.79 -8.21
CA LEU A 183 -6.66 -15.27 -6.86
C LEU A 183 -7.11 -13.81 -6.85
N ILE A 184 -8.08 -13.46 -5.99
CA ILE A 184 -8.47 -12.07 -5.74
C ILE A 184 -7.62 -11.50 -4.61
N VAL A 185 -6.94 -10.39 -4.87
CA VAL A 185 -6.11 -9.70 -3.89
C VAL A 185 -6.78 -8.39 -3.51
N ASN A 186 -7.25 -8.34 -2.28
CA ASN A 186 -7.80 -7.17 -1.61
C ASN A 186 -6.72 -6.53 -0.72
N ILE A 187 -6.48 -5.24 -0.96
CA ILE A 187 -5.56 -4.40 -0.20
C ILE A 187 -6.37 -3.31 0.48
N GLN A 188 -6.14 -3.12 1.77
CA GLN A 188 -6.63 -1.96 2.50
C GLN A 188 -5.46 -1.04 2.84
N ILE A 189 -5.58 0.24 2.52
CA ILE A 189 -4.52 1.23 2.64
C ILE A 189 -4.89 2.19 3.76
N ARG A 190 -4.18 2.08 4.86
CA ARG A 190 -4.29 3.00 5.98
C ARG A 190 -3.75 4.37 5.59
N GLN A 191 -4.38 5.41 6.13
CA GLN A 191 -3.74 6.71 6.23
C GLN A 191 -2.38 6.60 6.89
N CYS A 192 -1.44 7.35 6.33
CA CYS A 192 -0.08 7.44 6.84
C CYS A 192 -0.08 7.83 8.31
N ASN A 193 0.64 7.05 9.12
CA ASN A 193 0.77 7.30 10.54
C ASN A 193 2.17 6.94 11.02
N ALA A 194 2.60 7.55 12.11
CA ALA A 194 3.86 7.24 12.74
C ALA A 194 3.78 7.49 14.26
N CYS A 195 4.62 6.78 15.01
CA CYS A 195 4.76 7.05 16.44
C CYS A 195 5.48 8.38 16.66
N ILE A 196 4.99 9.14 17.62
CA ILE A 196 5.71 10.29 18.14
C ILE A 196 6.86 9.83 19.04
N LYS A 197 8.03 10.48 18.93
CA LYS A 197 9.18 10.17 19.79
C LYS A 197 8.97 10.77 21.19
N ALA A 198 9.63 10.21 22.20
CA ALA A 198 9.60 10.77 23.56
C ALA A 198 10.04 12.25 23.54
N GLY A 199 9.22 13.13 24.13
CA GLY A 199 9.44 14.58 24.15
C GLY A 199 9.26 15.31 22.81
N GLU A 200 8.87 14.64 21.72
CA GLU A 200 8.59 15.28 20.43
C GLU A 200 7.19 15.92 20.44
N GLY A 201 7.09 17.19 20.05
CA GLY A 201 5.80 17.87 19.84
C GLY A 201 5.31 17.81 18.39
N LEU A 202 4.05 18.17 18.12
CA LEU A 202 3.45 18.10 16.78
C LEU A 202 4.24 18.89 15.71
N ASN A 203 4.86 20.01 16.06
CA ASN A 203 5.68 20.79 15.13
C ASN A 203 6.93 20.02 14.68
N ALA A 204 7.67 19.44 15.62
CA ALA A 204 8.87 18.66 15.32
C ALA A 204 8.51 17.37 14.55
N PHE A 205 7.42 16.72 14.94
CA PHE A 205 6.86 15.56 14.25
C PHE A 205 6.47 15.89 12.80
N ALA A 206 5.72 16.97 12.57
CA ALA A 206 5.30 17.36 11.23
C ALA A 206 6.50 17.68 10.31
N LYS A 207 7.50 18.40 10.84
CA LYS A 207 8.75 18.69 10.12
C LYS A 207 9.51 17.42 9.74
N ARG A 208 9.55 16.41 10.62
CA ARG A 208 10.19 15.12 10.35
C ARG A 208 9.57 14.36 9.17
N PHE A 209 8.28 14.59 8.92
CA PHE A 209 7.52 13.97 7.82
C PHE A 209 7.19 14.92 6.68
N TYR A 210 7.89 16.07 6.59
CA TYR A 210 7.67 17.06 5.53
C TYR A 210 6.20 17.48 5.37
N THR A 211 5.48 17.57 6.50
CA THR A 211 4.08 18.01 6.56
C THR A 211 3.94 19.18 7.55
N HIS A 212 2.74 19.74 7.64
CA HIS A 212 2.42 20.85 8.53
C HIS A 212 1.64 20.40 9.76
N TRP A 213 1.97 20.95 10.93
CA TRP A 213 1.40 20.53 12.21
C TRP A 213 -0.13 20.66 12.25
N LEU A 214 -0.71 21.67 11.58
CA LEU A 214 -2.16 21.87 11.53
C LEU A 214 -2.86 20.73 10.77
N GLN A 215 -2.26 20.24 9.69
CA GLN A 215 -2.78 19.10 8.94
C GLN A 215 -2.75 17.83 9.80
N VAL A 216 -1.63 17.61 10.50
CA VAL A 216 -1.48 16.51 11.46
C VAL A 216 -2.54 16.64 12.55
N TYR A 217 -2.68 17.80 13.18
CA TYR A 217 -3.66 18.06 14.24
C TYR A 217 -5.10 17.82 13.76
N SER A 218 -5.49 18.37 12.60
CA SER A 218 -6.82 18.14 12.02
C SER A 218 -7.10 16.67 11.66
N SER A 219 -6.06 15.88 11.41
CA SER A 219 -6.19 14.44 11.11
C SER A 219 -6.29 13.58 12.37
N ASN A 220 -6.04 14.15 13.55
CA ASN A 220 -6.04 13.44 14.84
C ASN A 220 -6.97 14.15 15.87
N PRO A 221 -8.30 14.11 15.67
CA PRO A 221 -9.28 14.72 16.59
C PRO A 221 -9.23 14.17 18.02
N GLU A 222 -8.59 13.02 18.25
CA GLU A 222 -8.36 12.42 19.56
C GLU A 222 -7.24 13.07 20.37
N ILE A 223 -6.34 13.83 19.72
CA ILE A 223 -5.37 14.66 20.46
C ILE A 223 -6.22 15.69 21.21
N ASN A 224 -6.21 15.62 22.54
CA ASN A 224 -6.94 16.54 23.40
C ASN A 224 -6.65 18.00 22.97
N ARG A 225 -7.51 18.95 23.32
CA ARG A 225 -7.47 20.35 22.83
C ARG A 225 -6.13 21.07 22.98
N ASN A 226 -5.19 20.51 23.74
CA ASN A 226 -3.83 20.99 23.85
C ASN A 226 -2.88 20.22 22.89
N PRO A 227 -2.50 20.82 21.74
CA PRO A 227 -1.56 20.21 20.78
C PRO A 227 -0.13 20.06 21.32
N ASN A 228 0.17 20.61 22.50
CA ASN A 228 1.46 20.47 23.19
C ASN A 228 1.46 19.32 24.20
N GLN A 229 0.32 18.64 24.41
CA GLN A 229 0.19 17.48 25.29
C GLN A 229 -0.12 16.24 24.46
N ILE A 230 0.92 15.52 24.11
CA ILE A 230 0.84 14.30 23.30
C ILE A 230 1.47 13.19 24.12
N ASP A 231 0.79 12.05 24.21
CA ASP A 231 1.31 10.92 24.96
C ASP A 231 2.53 10.34 24.24
N GLU A 232 3.55 9.97 25.01
CA GLU A 232 4.72 9.30 24.44
C GLU A 232 4.28 8.01 23.72
N ASN A 233 4.86 7.75 22.54
CA ASN A 233 4.55 6.61 21.68
C ASN A 233 3.12 6.57 21.13
N GLN A 234 2.36 7.66 21.25
CA GLN A 234 1.07 7.78 20.56
C GLN A 234 1.26 7.66 19.04
N VAL A 235 0.38 6.88 18.40
CA VAL A 235 0.32 6.78 16.93
C VAL A 235 -0.41 8.01 16.40
N ILE A 236 0.29 8.81 15.59
CA ILE A 236 -0.22 10.07 15.03
C ILE A 236 -0.39 9.91 13.52
N ARG A 237 -1.58 10.24 13.00
CA ARG A 237 -1.88 10.27 11.56
C ARG A 237 -1.27 11.51 10.92
N LEU A 238 -0.57 11.35 9.80
CA LEU A 238 0.04 12.45 9.04
C LEU A 238 -0.99 13.28 8.25
N GLY A 239 -2.20 12.74 8.09
CA GLY A 239 -3.18 13.26 7.14
C GLY A 239 -2.83 12.89 5.69
N PRO A 240 -3.66 13.33 4.73
CA PRO A 240 -3.44 13.03 3.32
C PRO A 240 -2.17 13.72 2.81
N LEU A 241 -1.15 12.94 2.45
CA LEU A 241 0.07 13.48 1.85
C LEU A 241 -0.12 13.64 0.33
N TYR A 242 0.23 14.80 -0.20
CA TYR A 242 0.10 15.10 -1.62
C TYR A 242 1.45 15.47 -2.26
N SER A 243 1.95 14.59 -3.13
CA SER A 243 3.06 14.91 -4.03
C SER A 243 2.55 15.75 -5.20
N VAL A 244 3.05 16.98 -5.32
CA VAL A 244 2.71 17.92 -6.41
C VAL A 244 3.13 17.32 -7.75
N ARG A 245 2.22 17.32 -8.74
CA ARG A 245 2.42 16.75 -10.08
C ARG A 245 2.69 17.85 -11.12
N ILE A 246 3.30 17.51 -12.26
CA ILE A 246 3.36 18.46 -13.39
C ILE A 246 1.94 18.89 -13.79
N GLY A 247 1.74 20.20 -13.93
CA GLY A 247 0.45 20.80 -14.25
C GLY A 247 -0.43 21.13 -13.04
N ASP A 248 -0.04 20.71 -11.84
CA ASP A 248 -0.73 21.17 -10.63
C ASP A 248 -0.51 22.67 -10.40
N THR A 249 -1.57 23.33 -9.99
CA THR A 249 -1.54 24.69 -9.42
C THR A 249 -2.04 24.60 -7.98
N LEU A 250 -1.70 25.60 -7.16
CA LEU A 250 -2.28 25.67 -5.81
C LEU A 250 -3.81 25.67 -5.84
N MET A 251 -4.41 26.25 -6.89
CA MET A 251 -5.85 26.25 -7.10
C MET A 251 -6.40 24.85 -7.40
N SER A 252 -5.77 24.08 -8.29
CA SER A 252 -6.22 22.72 -8.63
C SER A 252 -6.10 21.78 -7.42
N ILE A 253 -5.02 21.93 -6.64
CA ILE A 253 -4.82 21.19 -5.40
C ILE A 253 -5.88 21.58 -4.36
N ALA A 254 -6.06 22.89 -4.12
CA ALA A 254 -7.05 23.39 -3.17
C ALA A 254 -8.47 22.88 -3.49
N THR A 255 -8.85 22.93 -4.77
CA THR A 255 -10.13 22.44 -5.26
C THR A 255 -10.28 20.94 -5.04
N LYS A 256 -9.24 20.15 -5.37
CA LYS A 256 -9.23 18.70 -5.21
C LYS A 256 -9.44 18.25 -3.76
N PHE A 257 -8.92 19.00 -2.81
CA PHE A 257 -9.03 18.70 -1.38
C PHE A 257 -10.15 19.47 -0.67
N GLY A 258 -10.94 20.27 -1.38
CA GLY A 258 -12.02 21.06 -0.78
C GLY A 258 -11.53 22.11 0.23
N VAL A 259 -10.32 22.65 0.02
CA VAL A 259 -9.70 23.69 0.85
C VAL A 259 -9.46 24.96 0.03
N THR A 260 -9.08 26.05 0.69
CA THR A 260 -8.68 27.30 0.02
C THR A 260 -7.20 27.30 -0.36
N VAL A 261 -6.83 28.08 -1.39
CA VAL A 261 -5.42 28.28 -1.78
C VAL A 261 -4.57 28.76 -0.60
N ASN A 262 -5.12 29.63 0.25
CA ASN A 262 -4.42 30.11 1.44
C ASN A 262 -4.17 28.99 2.45
N GLN A 263 -5.14 28.09 2.67
CA GLN A 263 -4.94 26.92 3.53
C GLN A 263 -3.85 25.99 2.97
N VAL A 264 -3.80 25.76 1.65
CA VAL A 264 -2.70 24.99 1.02
C VAL A 264 -1.35 25.68 1.20
N LEU A 265 -1.28 27.01 0.99
CA LEU A 265 -0.06 27.78 1.22
C LEU A 265 0.42 27.70 2.67
N CYS A 266 -0.51 27.75 3.63
CA CYS A 266 -0.19 27.59 5.04
C CYS A 266 0.37 26.20 5.37
N MET A 267 -0.07 25.15 4.66
CA MET A 267 0.45 23.80 4.85
C MET A 267 1.85 23.59 4.26
N VAL A 268 2.29 24.44 3.32
CA VAL A 268 3.59 24.28 2.64
C VAL A 268 4.64 25.26 3.19
N LYS A 269 4.23 26.39 3.79
CA LYS A 269 5.14 27.39 4.36
C LYS A 269 5.16 27.30 5.88
N VAL A 270 6.37 27.27 6.45
CA VAL A 270 6.59 27.21 7.91
C VAL A 270 6.09 28.48 8.64
N ASP A 271 5.92 29.60 7.92
CA ASP A 271 5.69 30.93 8.52
C ASP A 271 4.24 31.44 8.39
N CYS A 272 3.27 30.58 8.13
CA CYS A 272 1.88 31.00 8.00
C CYS A 272 1.11 30.86 9.31
N MET A 273 1.25 31.87 10.18
CA MET A 273 0.29 32.16 11.24
C MET A 273 -0.31 33.57 11.02
N PRO A 274 -1.63 33.77 11.18
CA PRO A 274 -2.11 35.08 11.60
C PRO A 274 -1.59 35.34 13.03
N ALA A 275 -1.18 36.58 13.29
CA ALA A 275 -0.47 37.02 14.49
C ALA A 275 -1.25 36.90 15.82
N ASP A 276 -2.36 36.17 15.88
CA ASP A 276 -3.21 36.09 17.07
C ASP A 276 -3.49 34.65 17.48
N ARG A 277 -2.55 34.07 18.23
CA ARG A 277 -2.82 33.35 19.49
C ARG A 277 -1.54 32.72 20.04
N GLN A 278 -0.97 33.40 21.04
CA GLN A 278 -0.24 32.75 22.12
C GLN A 278 -1.22 31.86 22.90
N CYS A 279 -0.92 30.56 22.94
CA CYS A 279 -1.14 29.64 24.05
C CYS A 279 -0.16 28.47 23.86
#